data_AF-A0A947S1E9-F1
#
_entry.id   AF-A0A947S1E9-F1
#
_cell.length_a   1.000
_cell.length_b   1.000
_cell.length_c   1.000
_cell.angle_alpha   90.00
_cell.angle_beta   90.00
_cell.angle_gamma   90.00
#
_symmetry.space_group_name_H-M   'P 1'
#
loop_
_entity.id
_entity.type
_entity.pdbx_description
1 polymer ?
#
loop_
_entity_poly.entity_id
_entity_poly.type
_entity_poly.pdbx_seq_one_letter_code
_entity_poly.pdbx_strand_id
1 'polypeptide(L)'
;MGLKNWASKGFTISELLVVMIIVFAAGLVLLPAVKYSSSRMDKTICTNNLREMGLALYIYAEEHGGEFPPSIKALYEQGYLSDERITDCPANKDKGTPEQPDYIYTAGLSAKSSSNGVLLKDRAKNHSSEWKNVMRVDGTISAGEENNKAD
;
A
#
# COMPACT_ATOMS: atom_id res chain seq x y z
N MET A 1 -19.64 -53.23 33.32
CA MET A 1 -19.12 -51.95 32.78
C MET A 1 -18.73 -51.07 33.96
N GLY A 2 -17.45 -51.07 34.34
CA GLY A 2 -16.93 -50.23 35.42
C GLY A 2 -16.47 -48.89 34.85
N LEU A 3 -17.10 -47.80 35.27
CA LEU A 3 -16.63 -46.44 34.98
C LEU A 3 -15.35 -46.21 35.78
N LYS A 4 -14.22 -46.13 35.06
CA LYS A 4 -12.90 -45.83 35.61
C LYS A 4 -12.89 -44.37 36.04
N ASN A 5 -13.16 -44.12 37.32
CA ASN A 5 -13.07 -42.80 37.93
C ASN A 5 -11.60 -42.34 37.89
N TRP A 6 -11.26 -41.47 36.94
CA TRP A 6 -10.04 -40.69 37.01
C TRP A 6 -10.22 -39.70 38.17
N ALA A 7 -9.70 -40.05 39.34
CA ALA A 7 -9.60 -39.13 40.46
C ALA A 7 -8.95 -37.84 39.94
N SER A 8 -9.75 -36.78 39.89
CA SER A 8 -9.37 -35.45 39.50
C SER A 8 -8.37 -34.92 40.54
N LYS A 9 -7.08 -35.14 40.29
CA LYS A 9 -6.01 -34.42 40.98
C LYS A 9 -6.26 -32.93 40.72
N GLY A 10 -6.70 -32.22 41.75
CA GLY A 10 -6.87 -30.78 41.70
C GLY A 10 -5.53 -30.10 41.46
N PHE A 11 -5.52 -29.08 40.60
CA PHE A 11 -4.33 -28.28 40.33
C PHE A 11 -3.94 -27.54 41.61
N THR A 12 -2.66 -27.60 41.99
CA THR A 12 -2.17 -26.83 43.13
C THR A 12 -2.02 -25.36 42.75
N ILE A 13 -2.17 -24.45 43.73
CA ILE A 13 -2.00 -23.00 43.51
C ILE A 13 -0.61 -22.68 42.96
N SER A 14 0.42 -23.42 43.38
CA SER A 14 1.79 -23.27 42.88
C SER A 14 1.95 -23.63 41.41
N GLU A 15 1.28 -24.68 40.93
CA GLU A 15 1.33 -25.06 39.52
C GLU A 15 0.68 -23.98 38.64
N LEU A 16 -0.43 -23.40 39.08
CA LEU A 16 -1.09 -22.29 38.36
C LEU A 16 -0.20 -21.05 38.30
N LEU A 17 0.49 -20.76 39.42
CA LEU A 17 1.34 -19.59 39.56
C LEU A 17 2.57 -19.66 38.64
N VAL A 18 3.23 -20.81 38.52
CA VAL A 18 4.37 -20.99 37.61
C VAL A 18 3.95 -20.82 36.15
N VAL A 19 2.78 -21.35 35.77
CA VAL A 19 2.26 -21.20 34.39
C VAL A 19 2.03 -19.73 34.05
N MET A 20 1.42 -18.97 34.96
CA MET A 20 1.23 -17.53 34.74
C MET A 20 2.57 -16.81 34.60
N ILE A 21 3.56 -17.10 35.43
CA ILE A 21 4.92 -16.52 35.34
C ILE A 21 5.53 -16.77 33.96
N ILE A 22 5.45 -18.01 33.45
CA ILE A 22 5.99 -18.38 32.14
C ILE A 22 5.25 -17.66 31.01
N VAL A 23 3.91 -17.57 31.07
CA VAL A 23 3.10 -16.88 30.05
C VAL A 23 3.44 -15.39 29.99
N PHE A 24 3.58 -14.72 31.14
CA PHE A 24 3.99 -13.32 31.18
C PHE A 24 5.41 -13.12 30.61
N ALA A 25 6.35 -13.98 30.97
CA ALA A 25 7.72 -13.93 30.45
C ALA A 25 7.77 -14.15 28.93
N ALA A 26 7.01 -15.11 28.41
CA ALA A 26 6.90 -15.37 26.98
C ALA A 26 6.27 -14.19 26.22
N GLY A 27 5.22 -13.58 26.78
CA GLY A 27 4.56 -12.41 26.21
C GLY A 27 5.51 -11.23 26.00
N LEU A 28 6.43 -10.98 26.93
CA LEU A 28 7.41 -9.89 26.84
C LEU A 28 8.38 -10.04 25.65
N VAL A 29 8.71 -11.27 25.25
CA VAL A 29 9.62 -11.53 24.12
C VAL A 29 8.87 -11.50 22.78
N LEU A 30 7.61 -11.92 22.77
CA LEU A 30 6.78 -11.96 21.55
C LEU A 30 6.27 -10.57 21.14
N LEU A 31 5.89 -9.71 22.10
CA LEU A 31 5.37 -8.37 21.83
C LEU A 31 6.30 -7.42 21.03
N PRO A 32 7.62 -7.32 21.30
CA PRO A 32 8.51 -6.42 20.54
C PRO A 32 8.71 -6.86 19.09
N ALA A 33 8.51 -8.15 18.78
CA ALA A 33 8.64 -8.68 17.41
C ALA A 33 7.45 -8.31 16.50
N VAL A 34 6.34 -7.82 17.05
CA VAL A 34 5.13 -7.43 16.30
C VAL A 34 5.12 -5.93 15.95
N LYS A 35 6.15 -5.17 16.32
CA LYS A 35 6.23 -3.74 15.99
C LYS A 35 6.65 -3.52 14.52
N TYR A 36 5.61 -3.60 13.67
CA TYR A 36 5.36 -2.94 12.39
C TYR A 36 6.58 -2.42 11.59
N SER A 37 6.90 -3.16 10.52
CA SER A 37 7.75 -2.74 9.41
C SER A 37 6.98 -1.82 8.43
N SER A 38 6.38 -0.73 8.92
CA SER A 38 5.43 0.07 8.12
C SER A 38 6.08 0.63 6.85
N SER A 39 7.26 1.23 6.95
CA SER A 39 7.82 2.02 5.86
C SER A 39 8.12 1.23 4.58
N ARG A 40 8.43 -0.06 4.66
CA ARG A 40 8.58 -0.93 3.48
C ARG A 40 7.23 -1.37 2.94
N MET A 41 6.28 -1.70 3.82
CA MET A 41 4.92 -2.07 3.44
C MET A 41 4.21 -0.91 2.75
N ASP A 42 4.34 0.30 3.29
CA ASP A 42 3.71 1.51 2.73
C ASP A 42 4.21 1.77 1.30
N LYS A 43 5.51 1.59 1.04
CA LYS A 43 6.08 1.69 -0.32
C LYS A 43 5.53 0.62 -1.26
N THR A 44 5.39 -0.61 -0.79
CA THR A 44 4.78 -1.70 -1.57
C THR A 44 3.31 -1.40 -1.90
N ILE A 45 2.55 -0.85 -0.94
CA ILE A 45 1.16 -0.45 -1.16
C ILE A 45 1.09 0.69 -2.16
N CYS A 46 1.89 1.76 -2.00
CA CYS A 46 1.87 2.89 -2.95
C CYS A 46 2.29 2.44 -4.37
N THR A 47 3.17 1.44 -4.50
CA THR A 47 3.47 0.80 -5.79
C THR A 47 2.27 0.02 -6.36
N ASN A 48 1.52 -0.69 -5.52
CA ASN A 48 0.34 -1.44 -5.95
C ASN A 48 -0.81 -0.50 -6.37
N ASN A 49 -1.01 0.60 -5.63
CA ASN A 49 -1.97 1.64 -5.98
C ASN A 49 -1.68 2.22 -7.37
N LEU A 50 -0.40 2.51 -7.67
CA LEU A 50 0.01 2.93 -9.02
C LEU A 50 -0.32 1.89 -10.09
N ARG A 51 -0.14 0.59 -9.82
CA ARG A 51 -0.48 -0.46 -10.79
C ARG A 51 -1.96 -0.52 -11.08
N GLU A 52 -2.80 -0.45 -10.06
CA GLU A 52 -4.25 -0.56 -10.21
C GLU A 52 -4.86 0.70 -10.83
N MET A 53 -4.38 1.90 -10.47
CA MET A 53 -4.71 3.12 -11.22
C MET A 53 -4.23 3.06 -12.67
N GLY A 54 -3.01 2.54 -12.88
CA GLY A 54 -2.44 2.32 -14.20
C GLY A 54 -3.28 1.40 -15.07
N LEU A 55 -3.76 0.29 -14.50
CA LEU A 55 -4.66 -0.63 -15.18
C LEU A 55 -5.95 0.07 -15.60
N ALA A 56 -6.58 0.83 -14.70
CA ALA A 56 -7.79 1.60 -15.03
C ALA A 56 -7.53 2.63 -16.15
N LEU A 57 -6.37 3.29 -16.15
CA LEU A 57 -5.95 4.20 -17.22
C LEU A 57 -5.81 3.49 -18.57
N TYR A 58 -5.24 2.29 -18.61
CA TYR A 58 -5.11 1.53 -19.85
C TYR A 58 -6.45 1.02 -20.38
N ILE A 59 -7.33 0.54 -19.50
CA ILE A 59 -8.67 0.10 -19.90
C ILE A 59 -9.44 1.30 -20.50
N TYR A 60 -9.39 2.47 -19.85
CA TYR A 60 -9.96 3.70 -20.43
C TYR A 60 -9.36 4.02 -21.79
N ALA A 61 -8.02 3.96 -21.91
CA ALA A 61 -7.34 4.30 -23.15
C ALA A 61 -7.68 3.32 -24.29
N GLU A 62 -7.91 2.04 -23.99
CA GLU A 62 -8.36 1.06 -24.98
C GLU A 62 -9.70 1.45 -25.60
N GLU A 63 -10.65 1.94 -24.79
CA GLU A 63 -11.96 2.38 -25.25
C GLU A 63 -11.96 3.77 -25.91
N HIS A 64 -10.98 4.62 -25.57
CA HIS A 64 -10.90 6.02 -26.02
C HIS A 64 -9.78 6.26 -27.05
N GLY A 65 -9.55 5.30 -27.95
CA GLY A 65 -8.64 5.49 -29.09
C GLY A 65 -7.15 5.52 -28.75
N GLY A 66 -6.77 5.18 -27.53
CA GLY A 66 -5.42 5.19 -26.98
C GLY A 66 -5.08 6.42 -26.17
N GLU A 67 -6.03 7.34 -25.94
CA GLU A 67 -5.82 8.54 -25.14
C GLU A 67 -6.13 8.27 -23.67
N PHE A 68 -5.25 8.74 -22.78
CA PHE A 68 -5.54 8.69 -21.35
C PHE A 68 -6.55 9.78 -20.97
N PRO A 69 -7.33 9.59 -19.88
CA PRO A 69 -8.36 10.54 -19.48
C PRO A 69 -7.78 11.92 -19.14
N PRO A 70 -8.58 13.00 -19.20
CA PRO A 70 -8.11 14.34 -18.84
C PRO A 70 -7.80 14.48 -17.34
N SER A 71 -8.38 13.63 -16.48
CA SER A 71 -8.10 13.60 -15.04
C SER A 71 -8.44 12.24 -14.45
N ILE A 72 -7.88 11.92 -13.28
CA ILE A 72 -8.24 10.71 -12.52
C ILE A 72 -9.71 10.73 -12.10
N LYS A 73 -10.30 11.90 -11.89
CA LYS A 73 -11.73 12.06 -11.60
C LYS A 73 -12.62 11.42 -12.68
N ALA A 74 -12.22 11.52 -13.94
CA ALA A 74 -12.96 10.93 -15.05
C ALA A 74 -13.04 9.38 -14.97
N LEU A 75 -12.01 8.73 -14.39
CA LEU A 75 -12.04 7.28 -14.18
C LEU A 75 -13.09 6.87 -13.15
N TYR A 76 -13.28 7.66 -12.10
CA TYR A 76 -14.32 7.43 -11.09
C TYR A 76 -15.71 7.70 -11.67
N GLU A 77 -15.87 8.83 -12.38
CA GLU A 77 -17.16 9.22 -12.98
C GLU A 77 -17.64 8.22 -14.04
N GLN A 78 -16.72 7.59 -14.76
CA GLN A 78 -17.03 6.57 -15.77
C GLN A 78 -16.97 5.13 -15.23
N GLY A 79 -16.67 4.92 -13.94
CA GLY A 79 -16.72 3.61 -13.31
C GLY A 79 -15.53 2.67 -13.59
N TYR A 80 -14.43 3.16 -14.15
CA TYR A 80 -13.19 2.38 -14.31
C TYR A 80 -12.45 2.18 -12.98
N LEU A 81 -12.68 3.08 -12.03
CA LEU A 81 -12.10 3.04 -10.70
C LEU A 81 -13.22 3.22 -9.68
N SER A 82 -13.35 2.30 -8.72
CA SER A 82 -14.42 2.33 -7.72
C SER A 82 -13.94 2.71 -6.33
N ASP A 83 -12.66 2.48 -6.03
CA ASP A 83 -12.10 2.69 -4.69
C ASP A 83 -11.31 4.01 -4.65
N GLU A 84 -11.86 5.03 -3.98
CA GLU A 84 -11.18 6.33 -3.82
C GLU A 84 -9.93 6.23 -2.94
N ARG A 85 -9.82 5.20 -2.10
CA ARG A 85 -8.66 5.01 -1.21
C ARG A 85 -7.39 4.70 -1.97
N ILE A 86 -7.50 4.29 -3.24
CA ILE A 86 -6.34 4.01 -4.07
C ILE A 86 -5.55 5.25 -4.42
N THR A 87 -6.21 6.41 -4.42
CA THR A 87 -5.55 7.71 -4.60
C THR A 87 -4.93 8.27 -3.33
N ASP A 88 -5.05 7.57 -2.21
CA ASP A 88 -4.41 7.91 -0.94
C ASP A 88 -3.13 7.05 -0.77
N CYS A 89 -2.00 7.68 -0.42
CA CYS A 89 -0.79 6.92 -0.07
C CYS A 89 -0.78 6.66 1.44
N PRO A 90 -0.76 5.40 1.92
CA PRO A 90 -0.78 5.06 3.36
C PRO A 90 0.38 5.66 4.18
N ALA A 91 1.46 6.09 3.53
CA ALA A 91 2.58 6.73 4.20
C ALA A 91 2.26 8.18 4.65
N ASN A 92 1.34 8.85 3.97
CA ASN A 92 0.92 10.20 4.33
C ASN A 92 -0.17 10.14 5.42
N LYS A 93 0.13 10.70 6.59
CA LYS A 93 -0.83 10.75 7.70
C LYS A 93 -1.91 11.81 7.51
N ASP A 94 -1.63 12.83 6.70
CA ASP A 94 -2.53 13.98 6.54
C ASP A 94 -3.58 13.78 5.44
N LYS A 95 -3.54 12.62 4.74
CA LYS A 95 -4.32 12.28 3.53
C LYS A 95 -4.16 13.30 2.39
N GLY A 96 -4.18 12.82 1.16
CA GLY A 96 -4.24 13.72 0.01
C GLY A 96 -5.48 14.62 0.08
N THR A 97 -5.32 15.92 -0.17
CA THR A 97 -6.47 16.81 -0.41
C THR A 97 -6.61 17.08 -1.91
N PRO A 98 -7.75 17.58 -2.41
CA PRO A 98 -7.87 17.96 -3.82
C PRO A 98 -6.82 18.99 -4.27
N GLU A 99 -6.41 19.89 -3.36
CA GLU A 99 -5.33 20.86 -3.59
C GLU A 99 -3.95 20.22 -3.44
N GLN A 100 -3.86 19.15 -2.66
CA GLN A 100 -2.63 18.46 -2.31
C GLN A 100 -2.76 16.93 -2.45
N PRO A 101 -2.94 16.39 -3.67
CA PRO A 101 -3.13 14.95 -3.87
C PRO A 101 -1.84 14.15 -3.63
N ASP A 102 -1.99 12.94 -3.10
CA ASP A 102 -0.87 12.04 -2.81
C ASP A 102 -0.18 11.55 -4.09
N TYR A 103 -0.96 11.30 -5.16
CA TYR A 103 -0.45 10.99 -6.49
C TYR A 103 -0.72 12.14 -7.46
N ILE A 104 0.26 12.45 -8.30
CA ILE A 104 0.19 13.46 -9.34
C ILE A 104 0.04 12.76 -10.68
N TYR A 105 -1.09 13.00 -11.33
CA TYR A 105 -1.39 12.54 -12.68
C TYR A 105 -0.99 13.59 -13.72
N THR A 106 -0.42 13.14 -14.85
CA THR A 106 -0.07 14.00 -15.99
C THR A 106 -1.02 13.73 -17.15
N ALA A 107 -1.87 14.70 -17.47
CA ALA A 107 -2.83 14.61 -18.55
C ALA A 107 -2.21 14.89 -19.93
N GLY A 108 -2.93 14.53 -21.00
CA GLY A 108 -2.51 14.79 -22.39
C GLY A 108 -1.50 13.78 -22.95
N LEU A 109 -1.28 12.68 -22.23
CA LEU A 109 -0.48 11.55 -22.69
C LEU A 109 -1.38 10.52 -23.38
N SER A 110 -0.79 9.69 -24.23
CA SER A 110 -1.47 8.59 -24.91
C SER A 110 -0.65 7.32 -24.75
N ALA A 111 -1.31 6.16 -24.62
CA ALA A 111 -0.66 4.85 -24.62
C ALA A 111 0.16 4.59 -25.89
N LYS A 112 -0.08 5.36 -26.96
CA LYS A 112 0.63 5.28 -28.25
C LYS A 112 1.77 6.29 -28.39
N SER A 113 1.94 7.22 -27.44
CA SER A 113 2.88 8.36 -27.55
C SER A 113 3.95 8.34 -26.45
N SER A 114 5.22 8.27 -26.84
CA SER A 114 6.45 8.32 -26.02
C SER A 114 6.45 7.47 -24.73
N SER A 115 7.19 6.36 -24.74
CA SER A 115 7.35 5.46 -23.58
C SER A 115 7.93 6.14 -22.33
N ASN A 116 8.62 7.27 -22.47
CA ASN A 116 9.26 7.96 -21.34
C ASN A 116 8.35 8.99 -20.64
N GLY A 117 7.13 9.21 -21.12
CA GLY A 117 6.16 10.09 -20.47
C GLY A 117 5.83 9.60 -19.06
N VAL A 118 5.88 10.48 -18.05
CA VAL A 118 5.47 10.15 -16.69
C VAL A 118 3.96 10.29 -16.59
N LEU A 119 3.26 9.19 -16.34
CA LEU A 119 1.79 9.15 -16.29
C LEU A 119 1.28 9.42 -14.87
N LEU A 120 1.85 8.74 -13.89
CA LEU A 120 1.54 8.91 -12.47
C LEU A 120 2.83 9.03 -11.67
N LYS A 121 2.85 9.87 -10.65
CA LYS A 121 3.97 9.95 -9.70
C LYS A 121 3.49 10.21 -8.29
N ASP A 122 4.18 9.63 -7.33
CA ASP A 122 4.00 9.93 -5.91
C ASP A 122 4.50 11.34 -5.58
N ARG A 123 3.88 11.97 -4.59
CA ARG A 123 4.31 13.26 -4.06
C ARG A 123 5.54 13.06 -3.18
N ALA A 124 6.58 13.87 -3.42
CA ALA A 124 7.86 13.79 -2.71
C ALA A 124 7.77 13.94 -1.17
N LYS A 125 6.66 14.46 -0.62
CA LYS A 125 6.45 14.63 0.82
C LYS A 125 5.77 13.45 1.51
N ASN A 126 5.26 12.46 0.77
CA ASN A 126 4.54 11.32 1.34
C ASN A 126 5.46 10.30 2.02
N HIS A 127 6.76 10.36 1.72
CA HIS A 127 7.77 9.48 2.29
C HIS A 127 8.84 10.30 3.00
N SER A 128 9.44 9.73 4.06
CA SER A 128 10.45 10.41 4.91
C SER A 128 11.80 10.67 4.22
N SER A 129 11.96 10.20 2.99
CA SER A 129 13.14 10.29 2.12
C SER A 129 12.64 10.77 0.76
N GLU A 130 13.49 11.34 -0.10
CA GLU A 130 13.17 11.76 -1.50
C GLU A 130 12.69 10.64 -2.43
N TRP A 131 12.33 9.49 -1.85
CA TRP A 131 11.71 8.35 -2.46
C TRP A 131 10.38 8.72 -3.10
N LYS A 132 10.28 8.45 -4.40
CA LYS A 132 9.05 8.58 -5.17
C LYS A 132 8.84 7.36 -6.04
N ASN A 133 7.58 7.00 -6.20
CA ASN A 133 7.16 6.00 -7.17
C ASN A 133 6.69 6.74 -8.42
N VAL A 134 7.17 6.34 -9.59
CA VAL A 134 6.86 6.98 -10.87
C VAL A 134 6.46 5.90 -11.86
N MET A 135 5.22 5.98 -12.33
CA MET A 135 4.72 5.15 -13.42
C MET A 135 4.82 5.90 -14.74
N ARG A 136 5.34 5.24 -15.76
CA ARG A 136 5.43 5.75 -17.11
C ARG A 136 4.31 5.24 -18.02
N VAL A 137 4.19 5.87 -19.18
CA VAL A 137 3.23 5.52 -20.24
C VAL A 137 3.41 4.10 -20.77
N ASP A 138 4.60 3.52 -20.66
CA ASP A 138 4.87 2.12 -21.03
C ASP A 138 4.48 1.10 -19.94
N GLY A 139 3.99 1.58 -18.79
CA GLY A 139 3.56 0.74 -17.68
C GLY A 139 4.68 0.43 -16.70
N THR A 140 5.90 0.90 -16.96
CA THR A 140 7.03 0.71 -16.05
C THR A 140 6.85 1.56 -14.80
N ILE A 141 7.04 0.94 -13.64
CA ILE A 141 7.05 1.64 -12.36
C ILE A 141 8.49 1.67 -11.85
N SER A 142 9.04 2.87 -11.73
CA SER A 142 10.33 3.11 -11.10
C SER A 142 10.10 3.64 -9.70
N ALA A 143 10.79 3.06 -8.72
CA ALA A 143 10.79 3.55 -7.35
C ALA A 143 12.22 3.91 -6.97
N GLY A 144 12.45 5.13 -6.48
CA GLY A 144 13.79 5.60 -6.18
C GLY A 144 13.83 7.02 -5.61
N GLU A 145 15.00 7.41 -5.10
CA GLU A 145 15.27 8.77 -4.64
C GLU A 145 15.52 9.70 -5.84
N GLU A 146 15.07 10.96 -5.74
CA GLU A 146 15.14 11.98 -6.80
C GLU A 146 16.54 12.19 -7.41
N ASN A 147 17.60 11.87 -6.66
CA ASN A 147 18.99 12.06 -7.09
C ASN A 147 19.51 11.05 -8.14
N ASN A 148 18.66 10.20 -8.71
CA ASN A 148 19.07 9.21 -9.71
C ASN A 148 18.29 9.29 -11.02
N LYS A 149 18.09 10.51 -11.56
CA LYS A 149 17.77 10.68 -13.00
C LYS A 149 18.16 12.05 -13.58
N ALA A 150 19.43 12.19 -13.90
CA ALA A 150 19.96 12.81 -15.12
C ALA A 150 21.23 11.98 -15.40
N ASP A 151 21.15 10.96 -16.26
CA ASP A 151 21.36 11.09 -17.70
C ASP A 151 20.48 10.15 -18.55
#